data_AF-A0A5K1F6H5-F1
#
_entry.id   AF-A0A5K1F6H5-F1
#
_cell.length_a   1.000
_cell.length_b   1.000
_cell.length_c   1.000
_cell.angle_alpha   90.00
_cell.angle_beta   90.00
_cell.angle_gamma   90.00
#
_symmetry.space_group_name_H-M   'P 1'
#
loop_
_entity.id
_entity.type
_entity.pdbx_description
1 polymer ?
#
loop_
_entity_poly.entity_id
_entity_poly.type
_entity_poly.pdbx_seq_one_letter_code
_entity_poly.pdbx_strand_id
1 'polypeptide(L)' 'VKVLRSMRPLQLDNVVIGQYKSHTKGAHMYPGYLDDKTVPKDSLTPTFAAAALFIDNARWDGVPFLMKAGKALHTSR' A
#
# COMPACT_ATOMS: atom_id res chain seq x y z
N VAL A 1 -2.19 19.32 17.02
CA VAL A 1 -2.04 17.84 16.91
C VAL A 1 -0.56 17.49 17.07
N LYS A 2 -0.16 16.88 18.20
CA LYS A 2 1.26 16.67 18.54
C LYS A 2 1.88 15.44 17.85
N VAL A 3 1.11 14.34 17.75
CA VAL A 3 1.58 13.07 17.17
C VAL A 3 1.94 13.21 15.69
N LEU A 4 1.02 13.74 14.86
CA LEU A 4 1.27 13.90 13.42
C LEU A 4 2.45 14.84 13.11
N ARG A 5 2.73 15.82 13.99
CA ARG A 5 3.90 16.70 13.86
C ARG A 5 5.22 16.02 14.21
N SER A 6 5.18 14.95 15.00
CA SER A 6 6.32 14.12 15.37
C SER A 6 6.55 12.95 14.42
N MET A 7 5.69 12.76 13.41
CA MET A 7 5.92 11.71 12.41
C MET A 7 7.07 12.10 11.49
N ARG A 8 8.01 11.18 11.30
CA ARG A 8 9.05 11.35 10.28
C ARG A 8 8.43 11.40 8.89
N PRO A 9 8.96 12.25 7.99
CA PRO A 9 8.66 12.15 6.58
C PRO A 9 9.00 10.76 6.05
N LEU A 10 8.06 10.22 5.30
CA LEU A 10 8.10 8.89 4.72
C LEU A 10 9.22 8.81 3.67
N GLN A 11 10.09 7.82 3.77
CA GLN A 11 11.22 7.60 2.86
C GLN A 11 10.94 6.38 1.96
N LEU A 12 11.42 6.40 0.72
CA LEU A 12 11.10 5.35 -0.27
C LEU A 12 11.61 3.95 0.12
N ASP A 13 12.73 3.89 0.84
CA ASP A 13 13.30 2.67 1.42
C ASP A 13 12.37 1.99 2.44
N ASN A 14 11.46 2.75 3.05
CA ASN A 14 10.48 2.29 4.03
C ASN A 14 9.12 1.98 3.41
N VAL A 15 9.02 1.94 2.08
CA VAL A 15 7.76 1.71 1.35
C VAL A 15 7.87 0.58 0.37
N VAL A 16 6.82 -0.24 0.35
CA VAL A 16 6.54 -1.15 -0.74
C VAL A 16 5.22 -0.76 -1.36
N ILE A 17 5.23 -0.46 -2.65
CA ILE A 17 4.02 -0.26 -3.46
C ILE A 17 3.81 -1.43 -4.40
N GLY A 18 2.56 -1.68 -4.75
CA GLY A 18 2.19 -2.72 -5.70
C GLY A 18 0.96 -2.34 -6.51
N GLN A 19 0.82 -2.99 -7.66
CA GLN A 19 -0.36 -2.89 -8.52
C GLN A 19 -0.84 -4.32 -8.81
N TYR A 20 -2.12 -4.61 -8.55
CA TYR A 20 -2.63 -5.97 -8.74
C TYR A 20 -2.71 -6.33 -10.22
N LYS A 21 -2.32 -7.57 -10.53
CA LYS A 21 -2.41 -8.16 -11.86
C LYS A 21 -3.60 -9.11 -11.94
N SER A 22 -3.91 -9.54 -13.16
CA SER A 22 -4.91 -10.57 -13.37
C SER A 22 -4.53 -11.86 -12.65
N HIS A 23 -5.55 -12.60 -12.21
CA HIS A 23 -5.38 -13.85 -11.48
C HIS A 23 -6.49 -14.82 -11.89
N THR A 24 -6.14 -16.09 -12.08
CA THR A 24 -7.11 -17.14 -12.39
C THR A 24 -7.28 -18.03 -11.17
N LYS A 25 -8.52 -18.25 -10.74
CA LYS A 25 -8.87 -19.16 -9.66
C LYS A 25 -9.94 -20.13 -10.15
N GLY A 26 -9.54 -21.38 -10.35
CA GLY A 26 -10.40 -22.40 -10.96
C GLY A 26 -10.79 -22.00 -12.39
N ALA A 27 -12.09 -21.99 -12.68
CA ALA A 27 -12.61 -21.59 -13.99
C ALA A 27 -12.80 -20.07 -14.16
N HIS A 28 -12.58 -19.27 -13.11
CA HIS A 28 -12.82 -17.83 -13.15
C HIS A 28 -11.52 -17.05 -13.31
N MET A 29 -11.50 -16.12 -14.28
CA MET A 29 -10.40 -15.18 -14.50
C MET A 29 -10.79 -13.81 -13.95
N TYR A 30 -9.96 -13.29 -13.04
CA TYR A 30 -10.09 -11.94 -12.50
C TYR A 30 -9.17 -10.99 -13.26
N PRO A 31 -9.68 -9.87 -13.82
CA PRO A 31 -8.87 -8.90 -14.54
C PRO A 31 -7.92 -8.13 -13.61
N GLY A 32 -6.78 -7.70 -14.13
CA GLY A 32 -5.83 -6.81 -13.47
C GLY A 32 -6.26 -5.34 -13.53
N TYR A 33 -5.53 -4.46 -12.84
CA TYR A 33 -5.85 -3.04 -12.80
C TYR A 33 -5.77 -2.37 -14.18
N LEU A 34 -4.74 -2.70 -14.97
CA LEU A 34 -4.55 -2.18 -16.33
C LEU A 34 -5.50 -2.80 -17.36
N ASP A 35 -6.25 -3.85 -17.01
CA ASP A 35 -7.24 -4.47 -17.89
C ASP A 35 -8.55 -3.65 -17.90
N ASP A 36 -8.78 -2.80 -16.89
CA ASP A 36 -9.90 -1.87 -16.87
C ASP A 36 -9.79 -0.86 -18.02
N LYS A 37 -10.87 -0.72 -18.79
CA LYS A 37 -10.94 0.17 -19.96
C LYS A 37 -10.82 1.66 -19.59
N THR A 38 -11.11 2.00 -18.34
CA THR A 38 -11.04 3.37 -17.81
C THR A 38 -9.64 3.73 -17.30
N VAL A 39 -8.72 2.76 -17.22
CA VAL A 39 -7.36 2.95 -16.71
C VAL A 39 -6.37 3.05 -17.88
N PRO A 40 -5.48 4.07 -17.91
CA PRO A 40 -4.40 4.16 -18.89
C PRO A 40 -3.47 2.93 -18.83
N LYS A 41 -3.05 2.42 -19.99
CA LYS A 41 -2.25 1.18 -20.08
C LYS A 41 -0.84 1.29 -19.51
N ASP A 42 -0.34 2.51 -19.35
CA ASP A 42 0.94 2.88 -18.75
C ASP A 42 0.80 3.38 -17.31
N SER A 43 -0.38 3.23 -16.69
CA SER A 43 -0.64 3.73 -15.34
C SER A 43 0.30 3.09 -14.30
N LEU A 44 1.00 3.94 -13.55
CA LEU A 44 1.82 3.57 -12.40
C LEU A 44 1.06 3.69 -11.07
N THR A 45 -0.26 3.86 -11.10
CA THR A 45 -1.07 4.06 -9.88
C THR A 45 -0.98 2.81 -8.99
N PRO A 46 -0.52 2.94 -7.73
CA PRO A 46 -0.46 1.81 -6.82
C PRO A 46 -1.86 1.44 -6.32
N THR A 47 -2.15 0.13 -6.31
CA THR A 47 -3.38 -0.43 -5.73
C THR A 47 -3.13 -1.11 -4.39
N PHE A 48 -1.86 -1.15 -3.97
CA PHE A 48 -1.38 -1.65 -2.69
C PHE A 48 -0.23 -0.77 -2.21
N ALA A 49 -0.19 -0.49 -0.91
CA ALA A 49 0.95 0.12 -0.25
C ALA A 49 1.14 -0.51 1.14
N ALA A 50 2.40 -0.76 1.49
CA ALA A 50 2.83 -1.05 2.85
C ALA A 50 3.98 -0.10 3.20
N ALA A 51 3.96 0.47 4.41
CA ALA A 51 4.97 1.42 4.86
C ALA A 51 5.29 1.23 6.34
N ALA A 52 6.56 1.45 6.69
CA ALA A 52 7.01 1.60 8.07
C ALA A 52 7.04 3.10 8.43
N LEU A 53 6.24 3.49 9.43
CA LEU A 53 6.20 4.86 9.95
C LEU A 53 6.90 4.94 11.29
N PHE A 54 7.53 6.08 11.56
CA PHE A 54 8.20 6.35 12.84
C PHE A 54 7.69 7.65 13.44
N ILE A 55 7.49 7.65 14.76
CA ILE A 55 7.01 8.82 15.51
C ILE A 55 8.06 9.21 16.54
N ASP A 56 8.69 10.36 16.33
CA ASP A 56 9.78 10.87 17.16
C ASP A 56 9.24 11.53 18.42
N ASN A 57 8.92 10.69 19.40
CA ASN A 57 8.68 11.10 20.78
C ASN A 57 9.10 10.00 21.75
N ALA A 58 9.26 10.36 23.02
CA ALA A 58 9.74 9.45 24.05
C ALA A 58 8.91 8.15 24.23
N ARG A 59 7.64 8.13 23.79
CA ARG A 59 6.79 6.93 23.91
C ARG A 59 7.05 5.93 22.78
N TRP A 60 7.44 6.39 21.61
CA TRP A 60 7.49 5.59 20.38
C TRP A 60 8.85 5.65 19.67
N ASP A 61 9.88 6.13 20.36
CA ASP A 61 11.22 6.20 19.79
C ASP A 61 11.71 4.82 19.36
N GLY A 62 12.18 4.74 18.12
CA GLY A 62 12.60 3.49 17.47
C GLY A 62 11.49 2.49 17.12
N VAL A 63 10.22 2.71 17.48
CA VAL A 63 9.12 1.76 17.24
C VAL A 63 8.51 1.96 15.85
N PRO A 64 8.53 0.93 14.96
CA PRO A 64 7.90 1.04 13.64
C PRO A 64 6.39 0.81 13.73
N PHE A 65 5.61 1.71 13.12
CA PHE A 65 4.19 1.55 12.86
C PHE A 65 4.01 1.05 11.42
N LEU A 66 3.68 -0.23 11.29
CA LEU A 66 3.46 -0.84 9.98
C LEU A 66 2.03 -0.57 9.51
N MET A 67 1.92 0.20 8.44
CA MET A 67 0.65 0.43 7.76
C MET A 67 0.62 -0.36 6.46
N LYS A 68 -0.50 -1.04 6.18
CA LYS A 68 -0.75 -1.66 4.88
C LYS A 68 -2.19 -1.43 4.45
N ALA A 69 -2.38 -1.20 3.16
CA ALA A 69 -3.69 -1.10 2.55
C ALA A 69 -3.60 -1.55 1.10
N GLY A 70 -4.68 -2.15 0.58
CA GLY A 70 -4.75 -2.45 -0.83
C GLY A 70 -6.09 -3.03 -1.28
N LYS A 71 -6.26 -3.09 -2.59
CA LYS A 71 -7.41 -3.70 -3.28
C LYS A 71 -7.04 -5.08 -3.82
N ALA A 72 -8.06 -5.88 -4.14
CA ALA A 72 -7.89 -7.25 -4.66
C ALA A 72 -7.03 -8.15 -3.77
N LEU A 73 -7.14 -7.98 -2.45
CA LEU A 73 -6.47 -8.81 -1.45
C LEU A 73 -7.27 -10.08 -1.15
N HIS A 74 -6.60 -11.07 -0.55
CA HIS A 74 -7.20 -12.38 -0.23
C HIS A 74 -8.41 -12.28 0.72
N THR A 75 -8.41 -11.32 1.66
CA THR A 75 -9.50 -11.11 2.62
C THR A 75 -9.74 -9.62 2.85
N SER A 76 -11.00 -9.24 3.07
CA SER A 76 -11.34 -7.96 3.71
C SER A 76 -11.08 -8.07 5.22
N ARG A 77 -10.31 -7.15 5.78
CA ARG A 77 -10.02 -7.03 7.22
C ARG A 77 -9.96 -5.57 7.62
#